data_AF-A0A7C3TM48-F1
#
_entry.id   AF-A0A7C3TM48-F1
#
_cell.length_a   1.000
_cell.length_b   1.000
_cell.length_c   1.000
_cell.angle_alpha   90.00
_cell.angle_beta   90.00
_cell.angle_gamma   90.00
#
_symmetry.space_group_name_H-M   'P 1'
#
loop_
_entity.id
_entity.type
_entity.pdbx_description
1 polymer ?
#
loop_
_entity_poly.entity_id
_entity_poly.type
_entity_poly.pdbx_seq_one_letter_code
_entity_poly.pdbx_strand_id
1 'polypeptide(L)'
;MTDEQIKSELRRALIKLSIDKEQYDIVEDFIEFMNKKIVSILNESIEYFEIPDNDQWLFYYHLGPHTICRLLLADIQITGEGYCFSSRDGKKIKKLLPYEFLKTIVLEWCQNNVNNRDLPFDSVNALDLIRRQVSKKYFSEIDEFVAKIDAYLGTLNPDTLKKLDRKSFIKQKALQVYNQKQILIFNRFVDRTIFK
;
A
#
# COMPACT_ATOMS: atom_id res chain seq x y z
N MET A 1 2.05 18.65 -20.37
CA MET A 1 2.77 19.74 -19.66
C MET A 1 4.23 19.39 -19.59
N THR A 2 5.12 20.37 -19.68
CA THR A 2 6.57 20.17 -19.51
C THR A 2 6.97 20.34 -18.04
N ASP A 3 8.08 19.72 -17.63
CA ASP A 3 8.59 19.80 -16.24
C ASP A 3 8.76 21.23 -15.72
N GLU A 4 9.16 22.16 -16.59
CA GLU A 4 9.33 23.58 -16.24
C GLU A 4 7.99 24.29 -16.00
N GLN A 5 6.93 23.89 -16.71
CA GLN A 5 5.58 24.40 -16.45
C GLN A 5 5.09 23.95 -15.07
N ILE A 6 5.28 22.67 -14.74
CA ILE A 6 4.89 22.10 -13.43
C ILE A 6 5.64 22.80 -12.28
N LYS A 7 6.96 23.01 -12.43
CA LYS A 7 7.76 23.74 -11.42
C LYS A 7 7.31 25.19 -11.25
N SER A 8 6.96 25.87 -12.34
CA SER A 8 6.49 27.26 -12.31
C SER A 8 5.15 27.37 -11.58
N GLU A 9 4.21 26.48 -11.87
CA GLU A 9 2.92 26.41 -11.18
C GLU A 9 3.08 26.08 -9.69
N LEU A 10 3.92 25.10 -9.35
CA LEU A 10 4.23 24.77 -7.95
C LEU A 10 4.84 25.96 -7.20
N ARG A 11 5.76 26.71 -7.82
CA ARG A 11 6.32 27.92 -7.20
C ARG A 11 5.24 28.97 -6.95
N ARG A 12 4.38 29.23 -7.94
CA ARG A 12 3.26 30.19 -7.80
C ARG A 12 2.29 29.75 -6.71
N ALA A 13 1.93 28.48 -6.65
CA ALA A 13 1.08 27.93 -5.61
C ALA A 13 1.72 28.10 -4.22
N LEU A 14 2.99 27.72 -4.05
CA LEU A 14 3.71 27.89 -2.77
C LEU A 14 3.78 29.35 -2.32
N ILE A 15 4.01 30.29 -3.25
CA ILE A 15 4.02 31.73 -2.94
C ILE A 15 2.62 32.19 -2.53
N LYS A 16 1.58 31.81 -3.27
CA LYS A 16 0.19 32.14 -2.94
C LYS A 16 -0.18 31.64 -1.53
N LEU A 17 0.16 30.40 -1.21
CA LEU A 17 -0.10 29.81 0.10
C LEU A 17 0.67 30.50 1.24
N SER A 18 1.84 31.11 0.95
CA SER A 18 2.57 31.88 1.95
C SER A 18 1.95 33.25 2.24
N ILE A 19 1.17 33.79 1.31
CA ILE A 19 0.49 35.09 1.39
C ILE A 19 -0.93 34.92 1.97
N ASP A 20 -1.66 33.90 1.52
CA ASP A 20 -3.08 33.66 1.84
C ASP A 20 -3.29 32.64 2.96
N LYS A 21 -2.41 32.61 3.98
CA LYS A 21 -2.43 31.60 5.06
C LYS A 21 -3.77 31.46 5.79
N GLU A 22 -4.59 32.51 5.79
CA GLU A 22 -5.89 32.54 6.48
C GLU A 22 -7.07 32.05 5.62
N GLN A 23 -6.88 31.86 4.29
CA GLN A 23 -7.98 31.51 3.37
C GLN A 23 -8.06 30.04 2.97
N TYR A 24 -7.00 29.24 3.20
CA TYR A 24 -6.96 27.84 2.76
C TYR A 24 -6.52 26.93 3.91
N ASP A 25 -7.40 26.03 4.33
CA ASP A 25 -7.05 24.93 5.24
C ASP A 25 -6.46 23.75 4.46
N ILE A 26 -5.26 23.97 3.91
CA ILE A 26 -4.50 22.97 3.15
C ILE A 26 -4.26 21.70 3.98
N VAL A 27 -4.20 21.86 5.30
CA VAL A 27 -3.98 20.74 6.22
C VAL A 27 -5.23 19.87 6.25
N GLU A 28 -6.42 20.46 6.42
CA GLU A 28 -7.69 19.75 6.37
C GLU A 28 -7.92 19.10 5.00
N ASP A 29 -7.68 19.81 3.90
CA ASP A 29 -7.78 19.27 2.54
C ASP A 29 -6.86 18.05 2.35
N PHE A 30 -5.63 18.11 2.87
CA PHE A 30 -4.68 17.01 2.81
C PHE A 30 -5.12 15.82 3.66
N ILE A 31 -5.65 16.07 4.87
CA ILE A 31 -6.21 15.01 5.72
C ILE A 31 -7.38 14.33 5.02
N GLU A 32 -8.31 15.10 4.43
CA GLU A 32 -9.45 14.56 3.69
C GLU A 32 -8.98 13.72 2.50
N PHE A 33 -8.02 14.21 1.72
CA PHE A 33 -7.41 13.47 0.62
C PHE A 33 -6.81 12.14 1.10
N MET A 34 -6.04 12.16 2.19
CA MET A 34 -5.43 10.96 2.77
C MET A 34 -6.46 9.96 3.29
N ASN A 35 -7.54 10.44 3.91
CA ASN A 35 -8.65 9.59 4.34
C ASN A 35 -9.34 8.91 3.16
N LYS A 36 -9.61 9.64 2.07
CA LYS A 36 -10.15 9.06 0.83
C LYS A 36 -9.21 8.00 0.24
N LYS A 37 -7.90 8.25 0.27
CA LYS A 37 -6.89 7.29 -0.18
C LYS A 37 -6.87 6.03 0.68
N ILE A 38 -6.92 6.15 2.01
CA ILE A 38 -7.01 5.00 2.92
C ILE A 38 -8.22 4.12 2.54
N VAL A 39 -9.40 4.74 2.37
CA VAL A 39 -10.62 4.00 1.97
C VAL A 39 -10.47 3.33 0.61
N SER A 40 -9.94 4.03 -0.39
CA SER A 40 -9.69 3.46 -1.73
C SER A 40 -8.79 2.23 -1.67
N ILE A 41 -7.66 2.32 -0.94
CA ILE A 41 -6.69 1.24 -0.80
C ILE A 41 -7.30 0.03 -0.08
N LEU A 42 -8.11 0.28 0.94
CA LEU A 42 -8.80 -0.78 1.68
C LEU A 42 -9.88 -1.44 0.82
N ASN A 43 -10.63 -0.67 0.03
CA ASN A 43 -11.62 -1.18 -0.93
C ASN A 43 -10.97 -2.06 -2.02
N GLU A 44 -9.85 -1.61 -2.59
CA GLU A 44 -9.06 -2.44 -3.52
C GLU A 44 -8.59 -3.74 -2.87
N SER A 45 -8.25 -3.70 -1.58
CA SER A 45 -7.79 -4.87 -0.85
C SER A 45 -8.91 -5.87 -0.60
N ILE A 46 -10.09 -5.43 -0.16
CA ILE A 46 -11.23 -6.35 0.06
C ILE A 46 -11.69 -6.97 -1.26
N GLU A 47 -11.65 -6.24 -2.37
CA GLU A 47 -11.98 -6.74 -3.70
C GLU A 47 -10.96 -7.79 -4.14
N TYR A 48 -9.67 -7.47 -4.04
CA TYR A 48 -8.60 -8.39 -4.42
C TYR A 48 -8.65 -9.68 -3.60
N PHE A 49 -8.81 -9.60 -2.28
CA PHE A 49 -8.82 -10.77 -1.40
C PHE A 49 -10.19 -11.43 -1.27
N GLU A 50 -11.22 -10.90 -1.95
CA GLU A 50 -12.60 -11.38 -1.90
C GLU A 50 -13.11 -11.48 -0.44
N ILE A 51 -12.86 -10.44 0.35
CA ILE A 51 -13.31 -10.36 1.75
C ILE A 51 -14.80 -10.01 1.76
N PRO A 52 -15.66 -10.84 2.39
CA PRO A 52 -17.10 -10.56 2.48
C PRO A 52 -17.41 -9.25 3.21
N ASP A 53 -18.50 -8.59 2.82
CA ASP A 53 -18.94 -7.30 3.39
C ASP A 53 -19.09 -7.33 4.92
N ASN A 54 -19.59 -8.44 5.46
CA ASN A 54 -19.74 -8.65 6.90
C ASN A 54 -18.39 -8.73 7.64
N ASP A 55 -17.30 -9.06 6.95
CA ASP A 55 -15.98 -9.29 7.54
C ASP A 55 -14.99 -8.14 7.25
N GLN A 56 -15.36 -7.15 6.44
CA GLN A 56 -14.47 -6.04 6.05
C GLN A 56 -13.89 -5.29 7.25
N TRP A 57 -14.73 -4.92 8.23
CA TRP A 57 -14.28 -4.16 9.39
C TRP A 57 -13.36 -4.96 10.30
N LEU A 58 -13.62 -6.27 10.44
CA LEU A 58 -12.75 -7.19 11.16
C LEU A 58 -11.41 -7.39 10.44
N PHE A 59 -11.45 -7.45 9.10
CA PHE A 59 -10.24 -7.46 8.27
C PHE A 59 -9.40 -6.20 8.46
N TYR A 60 -10.01 -5.00 8.45
CA TYR A 60 -9.32 -3.73 8.73
C TYR A 60 -8.70 -3.69 10.12
N TYR A 61 -9.44 -4.18 11.13
CA TYR A 61 -8.92 -4.32 12.48
C TYR A 61 -7.66 -5.19 12.53
N HIS A 62 -7.70 -6.37 11.90
CA HIS A 62 -6.56 -7.29 11.92
C HIS A 62 -5.40 -6.88 11.00
N LEU A 63 -5.63 -6.09 9.95
CA LEU A 63 -4.55 -5.38 9.25
C LEU A 63 -3.77 -4.52 10.25
N GLY A 64 -4.51 -3.72 11.03
CA GLY A 64 -3.98 -2.80 12.01
C GLY A 64 -3.34 -1.54 11.41
N PRO A 65 -3.19 -0.47 12.21
CA PRO A 65 -2.77 0.85 11.73
C PRO A 65 -1.38 0.83 11.09
N HIS A 66 -0.47 -0.01 11.58
CA HIS A 66 0.86 -0.14 11.00
C HIS A 66 0.82 -0.66 9.56
N THR A 67 0.04 -1.72 9.30
CA THR A 67 -0.08 -2.29 7.94
C THR A 67 -0.79 -1.29 7.03
N ILE A 68 -1.86 -0.66 7.50
CA ILE A 68 -2.60 0.36 6.74
C ILE A 68 -1.68 1.53 6.35
N CYS A 69 -0.85 2.01 7.27
CA CYS A 69 0.14 3.06 6.96
C CYS A 69 1.15 2.58 5.90
N ARG A 70 1.63 1.34 5.97
CA ARG A 70 2.52 0.78 4.93
C ARG A 70 1.83 0.66 3.57
N LEU A 71 0.54 0.32 3.54
CA LEU A 71 -0.25 0.29 2.31
C LEU A 71 -0.38 1.69 1.71
N LEU A 72 -0.69 2.70 2.53
CA LEU A 72 -0.76 4.10 2.10
C LEU A 72 0.56 4.58 1.49
N LEU A 73 1.68 4.26 2.12
CA LEU A 73 3.00 4.66 1.62
C LEU A 73 3.37 3.95 0.32
N ALA A 74 3.02 2.67 0.19
CA ALA A 74 3.20 1.92 -1.05
C ALA A 74 2.35 2.54 -2.17
N ASP A 75 1.11 2.94 -1.89
CA ASP A 75 0.24 3.61 -2.84
C ASP A 75 0.82 4.96 -3.31
N ILE A 76 1.30 5.78 -2.38
CA ILE A 76 1.98 7.06 -2.67
C ILE A 76 3.22 6.83 -3.57
N GLN A 77 3.98 5.76 -3.34
CA GLN A 77 5.14 5.43 -4.16
C GLN A 77 4.75 5.00 -5.59
N ILE A 78 3.68 4.23 -5.73
CA ILE A 78 3.18 3.73 -7.02
C ILE A 78 2.56 4.86 -7.85
N THR A 79 1.69 5.65 -7.23
CA THR A 79 0.92 6.69 -7.91
C THR A 79 1.71 7.99 -8.08
N GLY A 80 2.69 8.24 -7.19
CA GLY A 80 3.39 9.51 -7.11
C GLY A 80 2.57 10.63 -6.45
N GLU A 81 1.36 10.35 -5.99
CA GLU A 81 0.43 11.29 -5.36
C GLU A 81 0.61 11.30 -3.83
N GLY A 82 0.29 12.42 -3.17
CA GLY A 82 0.37 12.51 -1.71
C GLY A 82 1.71 12.98 -1.13
N TYR A 83 2.68 13.29 -1.99
CA TYR A 83 3.89 13.99 -1.58
C TYR A 83 3.62 15.46 -1.32
N CYS A 84 4.30 16.00 -0.30
CA CYS A 84 4.31 17.43 -0.03
C CYS A 84 5.52 18.10 -0.64
N PHE A 85 5.43 19.41 -0.82
CA PHE A 85 6.51 20.24 -1.34
C PHE A 85 6.80 21.37 -0.37
N SER A 86 8.08 21.60 -0.11
CA SER A 86 8.55 22.70 0.74
C SER A 86 9.56 23.55 -0.01
N SER A 87 9.56 24.85 0.28
CA SER A 87 10.53 25.81 -0.25
C SER A 87 10.83 26.84 0.85
N ARG A 88 12.11 26.95 1.25
CA ARG A 88 12.54 27.92 2.27
C ARG A 88 12.85 29.30 1.67
N ASP A 89 13.28 29.32 0.41
CA ASP A 89 13.84 30.50 -0.27
C ASP A 89 13.07 30.87 -1.55
N GLY A 90 11.98 30.17 -1.87
CA GLY A 90 11.23 30.33 -3.12
C GLY A 90 11.92 29.79 -4.37
N LYS A 91 13.21 29.44 -4.31
CA LYS A 91 14.03 29.05 -5.46
C LYS A 91 14.16 27.54 -5.58
N LYS A 92 14.33 26.84 -4.46
CA LYS A 92 14.47 25.36 -4.41
C LYS A 92 13.24 24.72 -3.78
N ILE A 93 12.53 23.93 -4.60
CA ILE A 93 11.43 23.09 -4.14
C ILE A 93 11.99 21.72 -3.77
N LYS A 94 11.71 21.26 -2.55
CA LYS A 94 12.01 19.91 -2.07
C LYS A 94 10.72 19.10 -1.94
N LYS A 95 10.66 17.99 -2.66
CA LYS A 95 9.65 16.94 -2.49
C LYS A 95 9.94 16.20 -1.19
N LEU A 96 8.92 16.01 -0.35
CA LEU A 96 9.03 15.27 0.91
C LEU A 96 7.78 14.43 1.16
N LEU A 97 7.94 13.41 1.98
CA LEU A 97 6.84 12.58 2.48
C LEU A 97 6.68 12.85 3.97
N PRO A 98 5.53 13.39 4.44
CA PRO A 98 5.35 13.78 5.83
C PRO A 98 5.03 12.55 6.70
N TYR A 99 6.00 11.64 6.84
CA TYR A 99 5.80 10.29 7.37
C TYR A 99 5.11 10.24 8.75
N GLU A 100 5.56 11.04 9.72
CA GLU A 100 4.92 11.07 11.05
C GLU A 100 3.49 11.60 11.01
N PHE A 101 3.20 12.57 10.14
CA PHE A 101 1.85 13.11 9.99
C PHE A 101 0.90 12.09 9.36
N LEU A 102 1.38 11.32 8.37
CA LEU A 102 0.62 10.22 7.78
C LEU A 102 0.27 9.14 8.81
N LYS A 103 1.17 8.85 9.77
CA LYS A 103 0.85 7.92 10.87
C LYS A 103 -0.29 8.46 11.74
N THR A 104 -0.26 9.75 12.08
CA THR A 104 -1.33 10.38 12.86
C THR A 104 -2.67 10.26 12.15
N ILE A 105 -2.72 10.59 10.85
CA ILE A 105 -3.94 10.45 10.03
C ILE A 105 -4.46 9.01 10.06
N VAL A 106 -3.58 8.01 9.87
CA VAL A 106 -3.97 6.59 9.90
C VAL A 106 -4.47 6.16 11.28
N LEU A 107 -3.83 6.61 12.36
CA LEU A 107 -4.24 6.29 13.73
C LEU A 107 -5.61 6.88 14.04
N GLU A 108 -5.83 8.15 13.70
CA GLU A 108 -7.11 8.83 13.86
C GLU A 108 -8.20 8.16 13.02
N TRP A 109 -7.89 7.81 11.78
CA TRP A 109 -8.81 7.06 10.92
C TRP A 109 -9.20 5.71 11.55
N CYS A 110 -8.23 4.94 12.05
CA CYS A 110 -8.51 3.66 12.72
C CYS A 110 -9.34 3.86 13.99
N GLN A 111 -9.02 4.88 14.79
CA GLN A 111 -9.77 5.19 16.00
C GLN A 111 -11.23 5.52 15.68
N ASN A 112 -11.46 6.39 14.70
CA ASN A 112 -12.78 6.90 14.35
C ASN A 112 -13.63 5.86 13.60
N ASN A 113 -13.01 4.99 12.79
CA ASN A 113 -13.73 4.11 11.88
C ASN A 113 -13.69 2.63 12.25
N VAL A 114 -12.69 2.16 13.02
CA VAL A 114 -12.50 0.74 13.32
C VAL A 114 -12.67 0.47 14.82
N ASN A 115 -11.94 1.19 15.67
CA ASN A 115 -11.88 0.89 17.11
C ASN A 115 -13.20 1.15 17.85
N ASN A 116 -14.05 2.01 17.33
CA ASN A 116 -15.36 2.32 17.92
C ASN A 116 -16.46 1.35 17.49
N ARG A 117 -16.15 0.32 16.70
CA ARG A 117 -17.12 -0.67 16.23
C ARG A 117 -17.22 -1.84 17.20
N ASP A 118 -18.43 -2.36 17.35
CA ASP A 118 -18.67 -3.64 18.02
C ASP A 118 -18.26 -4.78 17.07
N LEU A 119 -17.02 -5.24 17.20
CA LEU A 119 -16.42 -6.28 16.37
C LEU A 119 -16.06 -7.49 17.23
N PRO A 120 -16.18 -8.72 16.70
CA PRO A 120 -15.71 -9.91 17.40
C PRO A 120 -14.17 -10.05 17.29
N PHE A 121 -13.43 -9.04 17.74
CA PHE A 121 -11.98 -8.93 17.53
C PHE A 121 -11.17 -10.03 18.25
N ASP A 122 -11.68 -10.57 19.34
CA ASP A 122 -11.09 -11.69 20.09
C ASP A 122 -11.51 -13.07 19.55
N SER A 123 -12.39 -13.12 18.55
CA SER A 123 -12.85 -14.37 17.97
C SER A 123 -11.76 -15.01 17.10
N VAL A 124 -11.11 -16.03 17.65
CA VAL A 124 -10.13 -16.87 16.93
C VAL A 124 -10.74 -17.42 15.63
N ASN A 125 -11.99 -17.86 15.69
CA ASN A 125 -12.70 -18.40 14.52
C ASN A 125 -12.86 -17.35 13.41
N ALA A 126 -13.21 -16.12 13.77
CA ALA A 126 -13.44 -15.06 12.79
C ALA A 126 -12.11 -14.61 12.14
N LEU A 127 -11.04 -14.49 12.92
CA LEU A 127 -9.70 -14.25 12.38
C LEU A 127 -9.22 -15.40 11.49
N ASP A 128 -9.48 -16.65 11.87
CA ASP A 128 -9.06 -17.81 11.09
C ASP A 128 -9.78 -17.90 9.75
N LEU A 129 -11.05 -17.48 9.66
CA LEU A 129 -11.76 -17.37 8.38
C LEU A 129 -11.07 -16.37 7.44
N ILE A 130 -10.73 -15.18 7.94
CA ILE A 130 -9.99 -14.17 7.19
C ILE A 130 -8.62 -14.70 6.74
N ARG A 131 -7.87 -15.35 7.65
CA ARG A 131 -6.57 -15.94 7.33
C ARG A 131 -6.67 -17.02 6.27
N ARG A 132 -7.69 -17.88 6.33
CA ARG A 132 -7.94 -18.92 5.33
C ARG A 132 -8.24 -18.30 3.97
N GLN A 133 -9.03 -17.24 3.91
CA GLN A 133 -9.35 -16.54 2.67
C GLN A 133 -8.09 -15.96 2.02
N VAL A 134 -7.28 -15.20 2.78
CA VAL A 134 -6.02 -14.62 2.28
C VAL A 134 -5.02 -15.72 1.90
N SER A 135 -4.92 -16.78 2.70
CA SER A 135 -4.02 -17.91 2.43
C SER A 135 -4.41 -18.68 1.17
N LYS A 136 -5.72 -18.92 0.96
CA LYS A 136 -6.23 -19.58 -0.23
C LYS A 136 -5.84 -18.80 -1.48
N LYS A 137 -6.06 -17.48 -1.48
CA LYS A 137 -5.65 -16.57 -2.57
C LYS A 137 -4.13 -16.62 -2.81
N TYR A 138 -3.35 -16.54 -1.73
CA TYR A 138 -1.89 -16.62 -1.78
C TYR A 138 -1.42 -17.89 -2.47
N PHE A 139 -1.85 -19.06 -1.99
CA PHE A 139 -1.37 -20.33 -2.53
C PHE A 139 -1.83 -20.55 -3.96
N SER A 140 -3.08 -20.18 -4.33
CA SER A 140 -3.52 -20.30 -5.71
C SER A 140 -2.69 -19.47 -6.68
N GLU A 141 -2.37 -18.22 -6.32
CA GLU A 141 -1.58 -17.33 -7.18
C GLU A 141 -0.10 -17.75 -7.24
N ILE A 142 0.48 -18.15 -6.11
CA ILE A 142 1.86 -18.64 -6.08
C ILE A 142 2.00 -19.93 -6.88
N ASP A 143 1.07 -20.87 -6.78
CA ASP A 143 1.12 -22.12 -7.54
C ASP A 143 1.04 -21.85 -9.05
N GLU A 144 0.13 -20.96 -9.49
CA GLU A 144 0.03 -20.56 -10.88
C GLU A 144 1.30 -19.84 -11.37
N PHE A 145 1.84 -18.92 -10.56
CA PHE A 145 3.07 -18.20 -10.86
C PHE A 145 4.27 -19.15 -10.98
N VAL A 146 4.43 -20.08 -10.03
CA VAL A 146 5.52 -21.06 -10.04
C VAL A 146 5.41 -21.98 -11.25
N ALA A 147 4.21 -22.45 -11.60
CA ALA A 147 3.99 -23.26 -12.80
C ALA A 147 4.41 -22.52 -14.08
N LYS A 148 4.10 -21.22 -14.20
CA LYS A 148 4.55 -20.39 -15.34
C LYS A 148 6.07 -20.24 -15.37
N ILE A 149 6.71 -20.06 -14.21
CA ILE A 149 8.17 -19.99 -14.12
C ILE A 149 8.81 -21.33 -14.51
N ASP A 150 8.29 -22.45 -14.02
CA ASP A 150 8.82 -23.77 -14.35
C ASP A 150 8.68 -24.11 -15.83
N ALA A 151 7.54 -23.75 -16.44
CA ALA A 151 7.35 -23.85 -17.89
C ALA A 151 8.40 -23.02 -18.65
N TYR A 152 8.65 -21.78 -18.22
CA TYR A 152 9.70 -20.94 -18.81
C TYR A 152 11.10 -21.55 -18.64
N LEU A 153 11.44 -22.00 -17.43
CA LEU A 153 12.73 -22.62 -17.14
C LEU A 153 12.95 -23.90 -17.98
N GLY A 154 11.89 -24.67 -18.25
CA GLY A 154 11.93 -25.84 -19.13
C GLY A 154 12.28 -25.54 -20.59
N THR A 155 12.24 -24.27 -21.03
CA THR A 155 12.66 -23.85 -22.37
C THR A 155 14.13 -23.45 -22.46
N LEU A 156 14.80 -23.28 -21.31
CA LEU A 156 16.19 -22.85 -21.25
C LEU A 156 17.16 -24.00 -21.52
N ASN A 157 18.34 -23.67 -22.04
CA ASN A 157 19.38 -24.68 -22.25
C ASN A 157 19.94 -25.20 -20.90
N PRO A 158 20.49 -26.44 -20.87
CA PRO A 158 20.97 -27.06 -19.63
C PRO A 158 22.08 -26.27 -18.91
N ASP A 159 22.92 -25.56 -19.68
CA ASP A 159 24.05 -24.79 -19.11
C ASP A 159 23.59 -23.53 -18.36
N THR A 160 22.48 -22.92 -18.80
CA THR A 160 21.86 -21.78 -18.10
C THR A 160 21.16 -22.26 -16.83
N LEU A 161 20.43 -23.39 -16.91
CA LEU A 161 19.74 -24.00 -15.77
C LEU A 161 20.71 -24.35 -14.62
N LYS A 162 21.88 -24.91 -14.92
CA LYS A 162 22.91 -25.25 -13.90
C LYS A 162 23.43 -24.06 -13.11
N LYS A 163 23.38 -22.85 -13.69
CA LYS A 163 23.87 -21.61 -13.06
C LYS A 163 22.78 -20.85 -12.31
N LEU A 164 21.51 -21.26 -12.46
CA LEU A 164 20.35 -20.54 -11.93
C LEU A 164 19.93 -21.13 -10.58
N ASP A 165 20.01 -20.31 -9.52
CA ASP A 165 19.31 -20.65 -8.27
C ASP A 165 17.82 -20.38 -8.44
N ARG A 166 17.05 -21.46 -8.60
CA ARG A 166 15.59 -21.41 -8.81
C ARG A 166 14.89 -20.63 -7.72
N LYS A 167 15.29 -20.79 -6.46
CA LYS A 167 14.60 -20.15 -5.33
C LYS A 167 14.79 -18.63 -5.38
N SER A 168 16.02 -18.17 -5.58
CA SER A 168 16.32 -16.74 -5.73
C SER A 168 15.65 -16.14 -6.97
N PHE A 169 15.62 -16.88 -8.09
CA PHE A 169 14.96 -16.44 -9.31
C PHE A 169 13.45 -16.25 -9.13
N ILE A 170 12.77 -17.21 -8.52
CA ILE A 170 11.34 -17.12 -8.18
C ILE A 170 11.08 -15.92 -7.28
N LYS A 171 11.88 -15.73 -6.21
CA LYS A 171 11.72 -14.58 -5.31
C LYS A 171 11.90 -13.25 -6.03
N GLN A 172 12.92 -13.13 -6.88
CA GLN A 172 13.16 -11.91 -7.66
C GLN A 172 12.02 -11.60 -8.63
N LYS A 173 11.50 -12.62 -9.33
CA LYS A 173 10.39 -12.46 -10.28
C LYS A 173 9.07 -12.18 -9.59
N ALA A 174 8.82 -12.78 -8.42
CA ALA A 174 7.62 -12.51 -7.64
C ALA A 174 7.54 -11.02 -7.27
N LEU A 175 8.65 -10.39 -6.87
CA LEU A 175 8.68 -8.95 -6.57
C LEU A 175 8.43 -8.03 -7.78
N GLN A 176 8.49 -8.56 -9.01
CA GLN A 176 8.16 -7.82 -10.24
C GLN A 176 6.70 -7.99 -10.65
N VAL A 177 6.07 -9.09 -10.23
CA VAL A 177 4.70 -9.45 -10.63
C VAL A 177 3.68 -8.97 -9.59
N TYR A 178 3.99 -9.16 -8.30
CA TYR A 178 3.06 -8.82 -7.23
C TYR A 178 3.23 -7.37 -6.78
N ASN A 179 2.11 -6.69 -6.61
CA ASN A 179 2.07 -5.33 -6.09
C ASN A 179 2.54 -5.33 -4.63
N GLN A 180 3.33 -4.32 -4.26
CA GLN A 180 3.77 -4.11 -2.88
C GLN A 180 2.61 -4.09 -1.87
N LYS A 181 1.43 -3.58 -2.25
CA LYS A 181 0.22 -3.61 -1.41
C LYS A 181 -0.23 -5.04 -1.10
N GLN A 182 -0.27 -5.92 -2.11
CA GLN A 182 -0.63 -7.33 -1.95
C GLN A 182 0.39 -8.06 -1.06
N ILE A 183 1.68 -7.84 -1.30
CA ILE A 183 2.78 -8.43 -0.53
C ILE A 183 2.66 -8.09 0.96
N LEU A 184 2.29 -6.85 1.29
CA LEU A 184 2.10 -6.42 2.68
C LEU A 184 1.00 -7.20 3.38
N ILE A 185 -0.12 -7.45 2.70
CA ILE A 185 -1.27 -8.19 3.24
C ILE A 185 -0.95 -9.68 3.34
N PHE A 186 -0.32 -10.28 2.33
CA PHE A 186 0.18 -11.65 2.42
C PHE A 186 1.11 -11.83 3.61
N ASN A 187 2.07 -10.93 3.80
CA ASN A 187 3.00 -10.98 4.92
C ASN A 187 2.33 -10.81 6.28
N ARG A 188 1.16 -10.15 6.33
CA ARG A 188 0.38 -9.94 7.54
C ARG A 188 -0.41 -11.19 7.95
N PHE A 189 -1.04 -11.87 7.00
CA PHE A 189 -1.96 -12.98 7.29
C PHE A 189 -1.38 -14.37 7.03
N VAL A 190 -0.30 -14.49 6.27
CA VAL A 190 0.36 -15.76 5.95
C VAL A 190 1.71 -15.84 6.67
N ASP A 191 1.89 -16.90 7.46
CA ASP A 191 3.08 -17.09 8.29
C ASP A 191 4.35 -17.18 7.45
N ARG A 192 4.32 -18.01 6.41
CA ARG A 192 5.44 -18.27 5.49
C ARG A 192 5.08 -17.85 4.08
N THR A 193 5.64 -16.73 3.64
CA THR A 193 5.52 -16.26 2.26
C THR A 193 6.86 -16.37 1.54
N ILE A 194 6.85 -16.42 0.21
CA ILE A 194 8.07 -16.32 -0.61
C ILE A 194 8.67 -14.90 -0.59
N PHE A 195 7.94 -13.93 -0.05
CA PHE A 195 8.33 -12.53 0.06
C PHE A 195 9.15 -12.22 1.32
N LYS A 196 9.04 -13.05 2.36
CA LYS A 196 9.85 -12.97 3.59
C LYS A 196 11.26 -13.54 3.34
#